data_AF-A0A920QNM1-F1
#
_entry.id   AF-A0A920QNM1-F1
#
_cell.length_a   1.000
_cell.length_b   1.000
_cell.length_c   1.000
_cell.angle_alpha   90.00
_cell.angle_beta   90.00
_cell.angle_gamma   90.00
#
_symmetry.space_group_name_H-M   'P 1'
#
loop_
_entity.id
_entity.type
_entity.pdbx_description
1 polymer ?
#
loop_
_entity_poly.entity_id
_entity_poly.type
_entity_poly.pdbx_seq_one_letter_code
_entity_poly.pdbx_strand_id
1 'polypeptide(L)'
;MNANIAAAGMMSEGRDLGSKGIWSKSYITVKRSLLIRHSDIDAFKQPGDFYNKKIVVTPESAAHIDAVERYQQYGAIIIPAVPSQNEIVNQLLAGENRCFW
;
A
#
# COMPACT_ATOMS: atom_id res chain seq x y z
N MET A 1 5.56 16.97 -21.03
CA MET A 1 4.15 16.89 -21.47
C MET A 1 3.29 17.11 -20.22
N ASN A 2 2.38 18.07 -20.21
CA ASN A 2 1.52 18.33 -19.04
C ASN A 2 0.24 17.50 -19.21
N ALA A 3 -0.11 16.68 -18.22
CA ALA A 3 -1.35 15.93 -18.23
C ALA A 3 -2.53 16.85 -17.94
N ASN A 4 -3.63 16.71 -18.68
CA ASN A 4 -4.88 17.40 -18.38
C ASN A 4 -5.67 16.71 -17.24
N ILE A 5 -5.47 15.41 -17.05
CA ILE A 5 -6.17 14.58 -16.05
C ILE A 5 -5.16 13.60 -15.46
N ALA A 6 -5.21 13.41 -14.14
CA ALA A 6 -4.46 12.35 -13.44
C ALA A 6 -5.40 11.20 -13.08
N ALA A 7 -5.09 9.98 -13.55
CA ALA A 7 -5.85 8.77 -13.27
C ALA A 7 -4.89 7.60 -12.98
N ALA A 8 -4.63 7.35 -11.71
CA ALA A 8 -3.69 6.32 -11.25
C ALA A 8 -4.23 5.54 -10.04
N GLY A 9 -5.55 5.31 -9.98
CA GLY A 9 -6.20 4.74 -8.80
C GLY A 9 -6.07 5.63 -7.55
N MET A 10 -6.04 6.94 -7.75
CA MET A 10 -5.81 7.92 -6.70
C MET A 10 -6.97 7.95 -5.71
N MET A 11 -6.63 8.06 -4.42
CA MET A 11 -7.58 8.27 -3.33
C MET A 11 -7.86 9.77 -3.16
N SER A 12 -9.11 10.12 -2.85
CA SER A 12 -9.52 11.51 -2.66
C SER A 12 -9.10 12.13 -1.32
N GLU A 13 -8.93 11.29 -0.31
CA GLU A 13 -8.55 11.66 1.05
C GLU A 13 -7.02 11.69 1.21
N GLY A 14 -6.52 12.48 2.17
CA GLY A 14 -5.08 12.52 2.50
C GLY A 14 -4.19 13.20 1.45
N ARG A 15 -4.76 14.04 0.58
CA ARG A 15 -4.04 14.77 -0.48
C ARG A 15 -4.28 16.27 -0.38
N ASP A 16 -3.21 17.05 -0.41
CA ASP A 16 -3.29 18.50 -0.60
C ASP A 16 -3.46 18.81 -2.09
N LEU A 17 -4.64 19.30 -2.45
CA LEU A 17 -4.97 19.74 -3.81
C LEU A 17 -4.68 21.23 -4.05
N GLY A 18 -4.27 21.94 -2.99
CA GLY A 18 -4.20 23.39 -2.96
C GLY A 18 -5.52 24.03 -3.38
N SER A 19 -5.44 25.22 -3.98
CA SER A 19 -6.61 25.97 -4.45
C SER A 19 -7.06 25.62 -5.88
N LYS A 20 -6.36 24.72 -6.57
CA LYS A 20 -6.54 24.48 -8.02
C LYS A 20 -6.97 23.06 -8.38
N GLY A 21 -6.83 22.09 -7.47
CA GLY A 21 -7.24 20.72 -7.70
C GLY A 21 -8.69 20.48 -7.28
N ILE A 22 -9.36 19.56 -7.98
CA ILE A 22 -10.69 19.06 -7.63
C ILE A 22 -10.82 17.59 -8.05
N TRP A 23 -11.49 16.80 -7.22
CA TRP A 23 -11.85 15.43 -7.57
C TRP A 23 -13.07 15.40 -8.48
N SER A 24 -13.01 14.60 -9.54
CA SER A 24 -14.22 14.22 -10.29
C SER A 24 -15.06 13.25 -9.45
N LYS A 25 -16.28 12.96 -9.92
CA LYS A 25 -17.12 11.92 -9.29
C LYS A 25 -16.38 10.58 -9.27
N SER A 26 -16.38 9.91 -8.13
CA SER A 26 -15.83 8.56 -7.99
C SER A 26 -16.52 7.60 -8.96
N TYR A 27 -15.72 6.80 -9.66
CA TYR A 27 -16.21 5.81 -10.64
C TYR A 27 -15.91 4.37 -10.22
N ILE A 28 -15.12 4.16 -9.15
CA ILE A 28 -14.77 2.85 -8.60
C ILE A 28 -14.58 2.92 -7.08
N THR A 29 -14.93 1.84 -6.38
CA THR A 29 -14.56 1.62 -4.97
C THR A 29 -13.56 0.49 -4.89
N VAL A 30 -12.37 0.75 -4.35
CA VAL A 30 -11.29 -0.24 -4.25
C VAL A 30 -11.30 -0.87 -2.87
N LYS A 31 -11.40 -2.21 -2.82
CA LYS A 31 -11.10 -3.00 -1.61
C LYS A 31 -9.65 -3.45 -1.68
N ARG A 32 -8.79 -2.88 -0.83
CA ARG A 32 -7.36 -3.22 -0.82
C ARG A 32 -7.08 -4.39 0.11
N SER A 33 -6.16 -5.26 -0.31
CA SER A 33 -5.71 -6.43 0.44
C SER A 33 -4.19 -6.48 0.39
N LEU A 34 -3.57 -7.06 1.42
CA LEU A 34 -2.14 -7.36 1.43
C LEU A 34 -1.86 -8.62 0.63
N LEU A 35 -0.79 -8.60 -0.17
CA LEU A 35 -0.23 -9.81 -0.75
C LEU A 35 0.69 -10.46 0.29
N ILE A 36 0.38 -11.71 0.65
CA ILE A 36 1.17 -12.53 1.56
C ILE A 36 1.56 -13.84 0.87
N ARG A 37 2.56 -14.54 1.40
CA ARG A 37 2.87 -15.89 0.94
C ARG A 37 1.76 -16.84 1.37
N HIS A 38 1.42 -17.78 0.49
CA HIS A 38 0.39 -18.79 0.78
C HIS A 38 0.69 -19.58 2.06
N SER A 39 1.97 -19.89 2.33
CA SER A 39 2.40 -20.58 3.56
C SER A 39 2.12 -19.82 4.85
N ASP A 40 1.92 -18.50 4.76
CA ASP A 40 1.72 -17.61 5.90
C ASP A 40 0.24 -17.26 6.08
N ILE A 41 -0.69 -17.94 5.39
CA ILE A 41 -2.13 -17.64 5.42
C ILE A 41 -2.73 -17.64 6.82
N ASP A 42 -2.24 -18.54 7.69
CA ASP A 42 -2.72 -18.64 9.06
C ASP A 42 -2.01 -17.70 10.04
N ALA A 43 -0.94 -17.04 9.60
CA ALA A 43 -0.11 -16.18 10.45
C ALA A 43 -0.54 -14.70 10.40
N PHE A 44 -1.38 -14.28 9.45
CA PHE A 44 -1.72 -12.88 9.20
C PHE A 44 -3.24 -12.68 9.04
N LYS A 45 -3.98 -12.79 10.14
CA LYS A 45 -5.46 -12.73 10.16
C LYS A 45 -6.00 -11.38 10.62
N GLN A 46 -5.23 -10.63 11.39
CA GLN A 46 -5.61 -9.34 11.95
C GLN A 46 -4.43 -8.37 12.02
N PRO A 47 -4.65 -7.04 12.14
CA PRO A 47 -3.57 -6.05 12.15
C PRO A 47 -2.47 -6.32 13.18
N GLY A 48 -2.82 -6.84 14.37
CA GLY A 48 -1.87 -7.20 15.42
C GLY A 48 -0.85 -8.28 15.04
N ASP A 49 -1.19 -9.14 14.08
CA ASP A 49 -0.30 -10.24 13.67
C ASP A 49 0.92 -9.74 12.87
N PHE A 50 0.90 -8.47 12.46
CA PHE A 50 1.99 -7.81 11.74
C PHE A 50 3.05 -7.19 12.66
N TYR A 51 2.99 -7.42 13.97
CA TYR A 51 4.02 -6.96 14.90
C TYR A 51 5.42 -7.42 14.45
N ASN A 52 6.34 -6.46 14.35
CA ASN A 52 7.71 -6.65 13.89
C ASN A 52 7.82 -7.29 12.49
N LYS A 53 6.77 -7.17 11.65
CA LYS A 53 6.79 -7.59 10.25
C LYS A 53 7.00 -6.40 9.33
N LYS A 54 7.68 -6.66 8.22
CA LYS A 54 7.94 -5.65 7.18
C LYS A 54 6.79 -5.65 6.17
N ILE A 55 6.21 -4.47 5.94
CA ILE A 55 5.24 -4.20 4.88
C ILE A 55 5.89 -3.27 3.88
N VAL A 56 6.17 -3.79 2.67
CA VAL A 56 6.69 -2.96 1.58
C VAL A 56 5.51 -2.30 0.88
N VAL A 57 5.62 -1.00 0.62
CA VAL A 57 4.56 -0.19 0.00
C VAL A 57 5.15 0.79 -1.00
N THR A 58 4.35 1.18 -1.99
CA THR A 58 4.73 2.26 -2.90
C THR A 58 4.74 3.60 -2.15
N PRO A 59 5.89 4.31 -2.00
CA PRO A 59 5.98 5.61 -1.34
C PRO A 59 4.91 6.60 -1.81
N GLU A 60 4.43 7.37 -0.85
CA GLU A 60 3.37 8.39 -1.00
C GLU A 60 2.06 7.90 -1.62
N SER A 61 1.89 6.61 -1.93
CA SER A 61 0.66 6.06 -2.48
C SER A 61 -0.46 5.96 -1.42
N ALA A 62 -1.68 5.65 -1.88
CA ALA A 62 -2.77 5.30 -0.97
C ALA A 62 -2.43 4.07 -0.10
N ALA A 63 -1.68 3.10 -0.64
CA ALA A 63 -1.24 1.92 0.12
C ALA A 63 -0.26 2.29 1.23
N HIS A 64 0.60 3.30 1.01
CA HIS A 64 1.51 3.79 2.05
C HIS A 64 0.74 4.43 3.21
N ILE A 65 -0.23 5.30 2.90
CA ILE A 65 -1.08 5.93 3.92
C ILE A 65 -1.86 4.85 4.69
N ASP A 66 -2.52 3.93 3.98
CA ASP A 66 -3.29 2.85 4.59
C ASP A 66 -2.43 1.97 5.50
N ALA A 67 -1.20 1.65 5.10
CA ALA A 67 -0.29 0.81 5.88
C ALA A 67 0.17 1.48 7.17
N VAL A 68 0.49 2.78 7.11
CA VAL A 68 0.83 3.60 8.28
C VAL A 68 -0.34 3.64 9.26
N GLU A 69 -1.53 4.02 8.80
CA GLU A 69 -2.70 4.20 9.66
C GLU A 69 -3.15 2.89 10.31
N ARG A 70 -3.11 1.78 9.57
CA ARG A 70 -3.71 0.51 10.02
C ARG A 70 -2.74 -0.39 10.78
N TYR A 71 -1.45 -0.41 10.44
CA TYR A 71 -0.53 -1.45 10.92
C TYR A 71 0.62 -0.90 11.76
N GLN A 72 1.05 0.35 11.55
CA GLN A 72 2.18 0.91 12.29
C GLN A 72 1.90 1.00 13.80
N GLN A 73 0.66 1.34 14.18
CA GLN A 73 0.23 1.36 15.58
C GLN A 73 0.32 -0.01 16.29
N TYR A 74 0.34 -1.11 15.52
CA TYR A 74 0.51 -2.47 16.02
C TYR A 74 1.97 -2.97 15.94
N GLY A 75 2.93 -2.09 15.64
CA GLY A 75 4.35 -2.41 15.58
C GLY A 75 4.82 -3.03 14.26
N ALA A 76 4.04 -2.90 13.17
CA ALA A 76 4.54 -3.23 11.84
C ALA A 76 5.58 -2.20 11.37
N ILE A 77 6.56 -2.67 10.59
CA ILE A 77 7.63 -1.86 10.00
C ILE A 77 7.23 -1.54 8.55
N ILE A 78 6.89 -0.27 8.28
CA ILE A 78 6.50 0.17 6.95
C ILE A 78 7.73 0.58 6.15
N ILE A 79 7.92 0.00 4.97
CA ILE A 79 9.06 0.25 4.08
C ILE A 79 8.54 0.92 2.81
N PRO A 80 8.63 2.26 2.70
CA PRO A 80 8.20 2.99 1.51
C PRO A 80 9.30 2.94 0.43
N ALA A 81 9.41 1.80 -0.24
CA ALA A 81 10.35 1.59 -1.34
C ALA A 81 9.66 0.91 -2.52
N VAL A 82 9.98 1.36 -3.74
CA VAL A 82 9.50 0.74 -4.99
C VAL A 82 10.66 0.03 -5.69
N PRO A 83 10.89 -1.26 -5.43
CA PRO A 83 11.28 -2.15 -6.52
C PRO A 83 10.15 -2.16 -7.56
N SER A 84 10.44 -2.46 -8.82
CA SER A 84 9.39 -2.75 -9.80
C SER A 84 8.40 -3.78 -9.24
N GLN A 85 7.12 -3.77 -9.68
CA GLN A 85 6.13 -4.74 -9.19
C GLN A 85 6.63 -6.19 -9.28
N ASN A 86 7.37 -6.52 -10.35
CA ASN A 86 7.98 -7.83 -10.53
C ASN A 86 9.06 -8.14 -9.47
N GLU A 87 9.94 -7.19 -9.15
CA GLU A 87 10.94 -7.36 -8.10
C GLU A 87 10.29 -7.58 -6.74
N ILE A 88 9.23 -6.86 -6.42
CA ILE A 88 8.51 -7.03 -5.14
C ILE A 88 7.89 -8.44 -5.04
N VAL A 89 7.23 -8.89 -6.10
CA VAL A 89 6.66 -10.25 -6.14
C VAL A 89 7.77 -11.29 -5.98
N ASN A 90 8.91 -11.12 -6.67
CA ASN A 90 10.05 -12.03 -6.55
C ASN A 90 10.64 -12.04 -5.14
N GLN A 91 10.83 -10.88 -4.50
CA GLN A 91 11.33 -10.78 -3.12
C GLN A 91 10.36 -11.40 -2.11
N LEU A 92 9.04 -11.23 -2.32
CA LEU A 92 8.03 -11.90 -1.49
C LEU A 92 8.12 -13.41 -1.64
N LEU A 93 8.19 -13.93 -2.87
CA LEU A 93 8.27 -15.36 -3.13
C LEU A 93 9.60 -15.98 -2.65
N ALA A 94 10.70 -15.22 -2.70
CA ALA A 94 11.99 -15.59 -2.13
C ALA A 94 12.03 -15.53 -0.58
N GLY A 95 11.02 -14.92 0.05
CA GLY A 95 10.92 -14.78 1.51
C GLY A 95 11.74 -13.63 2.11
N GLU A 96 12.24 -12.73 1.27
CA GLU A 96 12.95 -11.52 1.67
C GLU A 96 11.99 -10.48 2.28
N ASN A 97 10.77 -10.44 1.76
CA ASN A 97 9.64 -9.71 2.33
C ASN A 97 8.58 -10.69 2.84
N ARG A 98 7.83 -10.28 3.88
CA ARG A 98 6.74 -11.09 4.44
C ARG A 98 5.38 -10.71 3.89
N CYS A 99 5.20 -9.44 3.49
CA CYS A 99 3.99 -8.98 2.83
C CYS A 99 4.25 -7.71 2.00
N PHE A 100 3.35 -7.46 1.05
CA PHE A 100 3.37 -6.29 0.16
C PHE A 100 1.98 -5.66 0.04
N TRP A 101 1.96 -4.33 -0.14
CA TRP A 101 0.76 -3.53 -0.42
C TRP A 101 0.91 -2.61 -1.63
#